data_AF-A0A2G6KGL3-F1
#
_entry.id   AF-A0A2G6KGL3-F1
#
_cell.length_a   1.000
_cell.length_b   1.000
_cell.length_c   1.000
_cell.angle_alpha   90.00
_cell.angle_beta   90.00
_cell.angle_gamma   90.00
#
_symmetry.space_group_name_H-M   'P 1'
#
loop_
_entity.id
_entity.type
_entity.pdbx_description
1 polymer ?
#
loop_
_entity_poly.entity_id
_entity_poly.type
_entity_poly.pdbx_seq_one_letter_code
_entity_poly.pdbx_strand_id
1 'polypeptide(L)'
;MPESKIIQCRFCRTKNKIPYQSVFDGLMQAKCGKCHSNLFFEECDPLAHLSSKMYEHAFDTQALEGIKKIPGIETALKTLIKKSYERADRLFHKANTVAVNPKQLPHLYQLFLDAAFRLDIQKVPDLYVLQSPLVNAYTAGVETPFVVVSTGLLELMTDDEVLYVLGHELGHWQAHHVLYKMASRIVTGAASALADVTLGLGRLLTAPLQLALLKWDRCSELTADRAGLLASRRVDAAIRSLMKLAGGSRSIYEQMDYQEFICQAEEFQMDQEDSVLNKVYVLLQVMYQSHPFPVWRASEILSWVKEGAYLDLISGQYPGNYDLSG
;
A
#
# COMPACT_ATOMS: atom_id res chain seq x y z
N MET A 1 -11.76 -23.57 -2.75
CA MET A 1 -12.02 -22.12 -2.70
C MET A 1 -13.51 -21.90 -2.53
N PRO A 2 -13.99 -20.90 -1.76
CA PRO A 2 -15.41 -20.55 -1.80
C PRO A 2 -15.72 -20.00 -3.21
N GLU A 3 -16.67 -20.62 -3.91
CA GLU A 3 -17.04 -20.20 -5.28
C GLU A 3 -17.66 -18.80 -5.33
N SER A 4 -18.03 -18.25 -4.18
CA SER A 4 -18.75 -16.98 -4.07
C SER A 4 -18.71 -16.39 -2.66
N LYS A 5 -18.95 -15.08 -2.56
CA LYS A 5 -19.23 -14.35 -1.32
C LYS A 5 -20.68 -13.87 -1.29
N ILE A 6 -21.29 -13.83 -0.11
CA ILE A 6 -22.63 -13.23 0.06
C ILE A 6 -22.44 -11.75 0.44
N ILE A 7 -23.07 -10.85 -0.33
CA ILE A 7 -23.09 -9.41 -0.08
C ILE A 7 -24.52 -8.96 0.21
N GLN A 8 -24.71 -8.21 1.30
CA GLN A 8 -25.99 -7.64 1.67
C GLN A 8 -26.18 -6.29 1.00
N CYS A 9 -27.28 -6.12 0.25
CA CYS A 9 -27.58 -4.84 -0.40
C CYS A 9 -27.80 -3.75 0.66
N ARG A 10 -27.08 -2.63 0.52
CA ARG A 10 -27.17 -1.47 1.42
C ARG A 10 -28.56 -0.80 1.45
N PHE A 11 -29.35 -0.94 0.38
CA PHE A 11 -30.66 -0.30 0.26
C PHE A 11 -31.83 -1.18 0.73
N CYS A 12 -31.88 -2.43 0.28
CA CYS A 12 -33.04 -3.32 0.54
C CYS A 12 -32.72 -4.50 1.47
N ARG A 13 -31.47 -4.59 1.96
CA ARG A 13 -30.96 -5.64 2.85
C ARG A 13 -31.04 -7.09 2.29
N THR A 14 -31.42 -7.27 1.02
CA THR A 14 -31.39 -8.58 0.33
C THR A 14 -29.95 -9.08 0.21
N LYS A 15 -29.74 -10.37 0.46
CA LYS A 15 -28.46 -11.08 0.29
C LYS A 15 -28.28 -11.48 -1.18
N ASN A 16 -27.12 -11.19 -1.76
CA ASN A 16 -26.78 -11.47 -3.16
C ASN A 16 -25.51 -12.32 -3.17
N LYS A 17 -25.50 -13.39 -3.99
CA LYS A 17 -24.33 -14.26 -4.18
C LYS A 17 -23.45 -13.66 -5.28
N ILE A 18 -22.21 -13.31 -4.94
CA ILE A 18 -21.23 -12.73 -5.85
C ILE A 18 -20.19 -13.80 -6.19
N PRO A 19 -20.14 -14.30 -7.44
CA PRO A 19 -19.13 -15.25 -7.87
C PRO A 19 -17.73 -14.65 -7.78
N TYR A 20 -16.74 -15.41 -7.32
CA TYR A 20 -15.39 -14.89 -7.17
C TYR A 20 -14.79 -14.41 -8.51
N GLN A 21 -15.08 -15.09 -9.62
CA GLN A 21 -14.62 -14.69 -10.96
C GLN A 21 -15.01 -13.24 -11.33
N SER A 22 -16.15 -12.75 -10.82
CA SER A 22 -16.61 -11.38 -11.09
C SER A 22 -15.70 -10.30 -10.51
N VAL A 23 -14.81 -10.64 -9.57
CA VAL A 23 -13.83 -9.71 -9.01
C VAL A 23 -12.87 -9.19 -10.07
N PHE A 24 -12.47 -10.05 -11.00
CA PHE A 24 -11.57 -9.67 -12.10
C PHE A 24 -12.32 -9.01 -13.24
N ASP A 25 -13.57 -9.44 -13.47
CA ASP A 25 -14.41 -8.96 -14.56
C ASP A 25 -15.80 -8.57 -14.06
N GLY A 26 -16.10 -7.28 -14.12
CA GLY A 26 -17.48 -6.82 -13.98
C GLY A 26 -17.98 -6.60 -12.54
N LEU A 27 -17.09 -6.59 -11.53
CA LEU A 27 -17.48 -6.49 -10.12
C LEU A 27 -18.37 -5.28 -9.83
N MET A 28 -17.96 -4.13 -10.37
CA MET A 28 -18.61 -2.84 -10.12
C MET A 28 -20.00 -2.75 -10.79
N GLN A 29 -20.27 -3.60 -11.77
CA GLN A 29 -21.55 -3.71 -12.46
C GLN A 29 -22.54 -4.64 -11.74
N ALA A 30 -22.13 -5.27 -10.63
CA ALA A 30 -22.99 -6.17 -9.87
C ALA A 30 -24.18 -5.42 -9.23
N LYS A 31 -25.39 -5.86 -9.56
CA LYS A 31 -26.66 -5.26 -9.09
C LYS A 31 -27.41 -6.19 -8.14
N CYS A 32 -28.17 -5.59 -7.24
CA CYS A 32 -29.05 -6.34 -6.36
C CYS A 32 -30.16 -7.02 -7.16
N GLY A 33 -30.38 -8.31 -6.93
CA GLY A 33 -31.44 -9.07 -7.61
C GLY A 33 -32.87 -8.65 -7.25
N LYS A 34 -33.06 -7.83 -6.19
CA LYS A 34 -34.39 -7.34 -5.75
C LYS A 34 -34.66 -5.89 -6.14
N CYS A 35 -33.77 -4.97 -5.77
CA CYS A 35 -33.98 -3.53 -5.99
C CYS A 35 -33.20 -2.97 -7.18
N HIS A 36 -32.36 -3.77 -7.83
CA HIS A 36 -31.52 -3.39 -8.97
C HIS A 36 -30.51 -2.27 -8.72
N SER A 37 -30.40 -1.76 -7.49
CA SER A 37 -29.32 -0.86 -7.08
C SER A 37 -27.96 -1.54 -7.16
N ASN A 38 -26.91 -0.77 -7.41
CA ASN A 38 -25.53 -1.25 -7.37
C ASN A 38 -25.21 -1.80 -5.97
N LEU A 39 -24.51 -2.94 -5.94
CA LEU A 39 -24.12 -3.59 -4.68
C LEU A 39 -22.89 -2.94 -4.06
N PHE A 40 -21.99 -2.44 -4.89
CA PHE A 40 -20.76 -1.80 -4.49
C PHE A 40 -20.84 -0.28 -4.72
N PHE A 41 -20.01 0.48 -4.03
CA PHE A 41 -19.81 1.91 -4.34
C PHE A 41 -19.15 2.03 -5.71
N GLU A 42 -19.58 2.98 -6.53
CA GLU A 42 -18.97 3.22 -7.84
C GLU A 42 -17.56 3.83 -7.68
N GLU A 43 -16.79 3.84 -8.76
CA GLU A 43 -15.47 4.48 -8.77
C GLU A 43 -15.51 6.00 -8.53
N CYS A 44 -16.65 6.63 -8.83
CA CYS A 44 -16.91 8.03 -8.52
C CYS A 44 -17.49 8.25 -7.12
N ASP A 45 -17.65 7.20 -6.31
CA ASP A 45 -18.14 7.29 -4.94
C ASP A 45 -16.98 7.13 -3.94
N PRO A 46 -16.93 7.94 -2.86
CA PRO A 46 -15.96 7.77 -1.80
C PRO A 46 -16.36 6.60 -0.90
N LEU A 47 -15.38 5.92 -0.30
CA LEU A 47 -15.66 5.10 0.90
C LEU A 47 -15.86 6.00 2.10
N ALA A 48 -17.06 6.58 2.22
CA ALA A 48 -17.38 7.47 3.32
C ALA A 48 -17.02 6.82 4.67
N HIS A 49 -16.32 7.58 5.52
CA HIS A 49 -15.84 7.18 6.84
C HIS A 49 -14.77 6.07 6.86
N LEU A 50 -14.10 5.82 5.72
CA LEU A 50 -12.97 4.92 5.70
C LEU A 50 -11.85 5.44 6.60
N SER A 51 -11.36 4.59 7.49
CA SER A 51 -10.11 4.84 8.22
C SER A 51 -9.14 3.69 8.00
N SER A 52 -7.84 3.96 8.19
CA SER A 52 -6.79 2.95 8.03
C SER A 52 -7.06 1.68 8.83
N LYS A 53 -7.60 1.82 10.04
CA LYS A 53 -7.92 0.70 10.94
C LYS A 53 -8.85 -0.36 10.32
N MET A 54 -9.63 0.01 9.30
CA MET A 54 -10.57 -0.92 8.65
C MET A 54 -9.88 -1.81 7.61
N TYR A 55 -8.72 -1.41 7.09
CA TYR A 55 -7.99 -2.16 6.07
C TYR A 55 -6.54 -2.50 6.48
N GLU A 56 -6.05 -2.02 7.62
CA GLU A 56 -4.74 -2.35 8.17
C GLU A 56 -4.48 -3.87 8.18
N HIS A 57 -3.31 -4.25 7.69
CA HIS A 57 -2.87 -5.64 7.66
C HIS A 57 -2.48 -6.11 9.06
N ALA A 58 -2.83 -7.35 9.43
CA ALA A 58 -2.52 -7.87 10.77
C ALA A 58 -1.01 -7.92 11.05
N PHE A 59 -0.19 -8.24 10.04
CA PHE A 59 1.26 -8.23 10.19
C PHE A 59 1.83 -6.83 10.44
N ASP A 60 1.23 -5.80 9.86
CA ASP A 60 1.63 -4.41 10.08
C ASP A 60 1.33 -3.99 11.52
N THR A 61 0.08 -4.13 11.94
CA THR A 61 -0.36 -3.73 13.29
C THR A 61 0.42 -4.45 14.38
N GLN A 62 0.61 -5.77 14.26
CA GLN A 62 1.40 -6.56 15.21
C GLN A 62 2.88 -6.15 15.25
N ALA A 63 3.49 -5.89 14.10
CA ALA A 63 4.89 -5.46 14.04
C ALA A 63 5.07 -4.05 14.65
N LEU A 64 4.12 -3.14 14.37
CA LEU A 64 4.16 -1.78 14.91
C LEU A 64 3.94 -1.75 16.42
N GLU A 65 3.00 -2.54 16.92
CA GLU A 65 2.78 -2.72 18.36
C GLU A 65 4.05 -3.23 19.06
N GLY A 66 4.78 -4.15 18.42
CA GLY A 66 6.08 -4.61 18.90
C GLY A 66 7.08 -3.47 19.11
N ILE A 67 7.18 -2.56 18.13
CA ILE A 67 8.06 -1.37 18.24
C ILE A 67 7.56 -0.40 19.31
N LYS A 68 6.25 -0.12 19.35
CA LYS A 68 5.64 0.83 20.29
C LYS A 68 5.77 0.43 21.76
N LYS A 69 6.01 -0.85 22.06
CA LYS A 69 6.31 -1.33 23.43
C LYS A 69 7.64 -0.82 23.98
N ILE A 70 8.55 -0.33 23.14
CA ILE A 70 9.82 0.25 23.59
C ILE A 70 9.54 1.60 24.28
N PRO A 71 9.81 1.76 25.59
CA PRO A 71 9.48 2.98 26.30
C PRO A 71 10.14 4.22 25.68
N GLY A 72 9.34 5.26 25.42
CA GLY A 72 9.82 6.54 24.89
C GLY A 72 10.21 6.56 23.41
N ILE A 73 10.04 5.45 22.67
CA ILE A 73 10.48 5.34 21.27
C ILE A 73 9.82 6.39 20.37
N GLU A 74 8.53 6.65 20.53
CA GLU A 74 7.81 7.59 19.68
C GLU A 74 8.31 9.03 19.86
N THR A 75 8.55 9.44 21.11
CA THR A 75 9.14 10.75 21.43
C THR A 75 10.56 10.86 20.88
N ALA A 76 11.37 9.81 21.01
CA ALA A 76 12.72 9.77 20.47
C ALA A 76 12.72 9.90 18.93
N LEU A 77 11.90 9.12 18.23
CA LEU A 77 11.76 9.17 16.77
C LEU A 77 11.25 10.53 16.30
N LYS A 78 10.21 11.08 16.95
CA LYS A 78 9.70 12.41 16.62
C LYS A 78 10.77 13.48 16.82
N THR A 79 11.59 13.39 17.88
CA THR A 79 12.66 14.36 18.15
C THR A 79 13.81 14.27 17.15
N LEU A 80 14.22 13.05 16.80
CA LEU A 80 15.23 12.78 15.76
C LEU A 80 14.81 13.39 14.42
N ILE A 81 13.51 13.32 14.10
CA ILE A 81 12.94 13.76 12.83
C ILE A 81 12.60 15.27 12.84
N LYS A 82 12.10 15.81 13.97
CA LYS A 82 11.71 17.22 14.14
C LYS A 82 12.93 18.13 14.33
N LYS A 83 13.50 18.60 13.22
CA LYS A 83 13.81 20.02 12.93
C LYS A 83 14.85 20.21 11.83
N SER A 84 15.79 19.29 11.66
CA SER A 84 16.85 19.41 10.65
C SER A 84 16.54 18.62 9.38
N TYR A 85 16.10 17.36 9.53
CA TYR A 85 15.95 16.46 8.39
C TYR A 85 14.72 16.80 7.53
N GLU A 86 13.52 16.94 8.11
CA GLU A 86 12.30 17.20 7.31
C GLU A 86 12.38 18.51 6.50
N ARG A 87 13.01 19.55 7.06
CA ARG A 87 13.19 20.82 6.35
C ARG A 87 14.18 20.69 5.20
N ALA A 88 15.31 20.03 5.41
CA ALA A 88 16.32 19.80 4.38
C ALA A 88 15.78 18.89 3.26
N ASP A 89 15.11 17.81 3.63
CA ASP A 89 14.47 16.84 2.72
C ASP A 89 13.41 17.53 1.84
N ARG A 90 12.51 18.31 2.45
CA ARG A 90 11.53 19.10 1.70
C ARG A 90 12.18 20.11 0.76
N LEU A 91 13.23 20.80 1.20
CA LEU A 91 13.94 21.76 0.35
C LEU A 91 14.59 21.04 -0.83
N PHE A 92 15.23 19.89 -0.59
CA PHE A 92 15.83 19.07 -1.63
C PHE A 92 14.78 18.61 -2.65
N HIS A 93 13.65 18.08 -2.19
CA HIS A 93 12.59 17.64 -3.09
C HIS A 93 11.98 18.81 -3.85
N LYS A 94 11.67 19.94 -3.19
CA LYS A 94 11.19 21.14 -3.90
C LYS A 94 12.18 21.67 -4.94
N ALA A 95 13.47 21.51 -4.72
CA ALA A 95 14.50 21.94 -5.67
C ALA A 95 14.72 20.95 -6.83
N ASN A 96 14.50 19.65 -6.61
CA ASN A 96 14.84 18.58 -7.56
C ASN A 96 13.62 17.82 -8.12
N THR A 97 12.40 18.33 -7.95
CA THR A 97 11.18 17.71 -8.46
C THR A 97 10.25 18.74 -9.10
N VAL A 98 9.32 18.25 -9.92
CA VAL A 98 8.28 19.05 -10.57
C VAL A 98 6.99 18.91 -9.77
N ALA A 99 6.46 20.01 -9.23
CA ALA A 99 5.20 19.99 -8.49
C ALA A 99 4.01 19.61 -9.38
N VAL A 100 3.08 18.81 -8.88
CA VAL A 100 1.86 18.44 -9.58
C VAL A 100 0.70 19.26 -9.01
N ASN A 101 -0.05 19.95 -9.87
CA ASN A 101 -1.15 20.84 -9.49
C ASN A 101 -2.10 21.04 -10.68
N PRO A 102 -3.25 21.74 -10.53
CA PRO A 102 -4.20 21.93 -11.63
C PRO A 102 -3.65 22.59 -12.89
N LYS A 103 -2.53 23.31 -12.80
CA LYS A 103 -1.89 24.00 -13.94
C LYS A 103 -0.67 23.24 -14.49
N GLN A 104 -0.16 22.25 -13.77
CA GLN A 104 1.05 21.51 -14.12
C GLN A 104 0.82 20.02 -13.86
N LEU A 105 0.82 19.23 -14.94
CA LEU A 105 0.44 17.81 -14.93
C LEU A 105 -1.01 17.59 -14.42
N PRO A 106 -2.02 18.28 -15.01
CA PRO A 106 -3.39 18.26 -14.52
C PRO A 106 -4.03 16.85 -14.52
N HIS A 107 -3.65 16.01 -15.48
CA HIS A 107 -4.14 14.64 -15.56
C HIS A 107 -3.70 13.79 -14.35
N LEU A 108 -2.40 13.81 -14.05
CA LEU A 108 -1.85 13.13 -12.87
C LEU A 108 -2.41 13.71 -11.56
N TYR A 109 -2.62 15.02 -11.52
CA TYR A 109 -3.27 15.66 -10.38
C TYR A 109 -4.69 15.13 -10.17
N GLN A 110 -5.46 14.94 -11.24
CA GLN A 110 -6.81 14.38 -11.15
C GLN A 110 -6.80 12.95 -10.63
N LEU A 111 -5.93 12.07 -11.16
CA LEU A 111 -5.77 10.70 -10.65
C LEU A 111 -5.46 10.69 -9.15
N PHE A 112 -4.60 11.62 -8.70
CA PHE A 112 -4.25 11.71 -7.29
C PHE A 112 -5.42 12.17 -6.40
N LEU A 113 -6.20 13.14 -6.87
CA LEU A 113 -7.42 13.56 -6.18
C LEU A 113 -8.47 12.46 -6.17
N ASP A 114 -8.63 11.71 -7.25
CA ASP A 114 -9.55 10.58 -7.33
C ASP A 114 -9.16 9.48 -6.33
N ALA A 115 -7.88 9.14 -6.25
CA ALA A 115 -7.38 8.18 -5.26
C ALA A 115 -7.64 8.65 -3.81
N ALA A 116 -7.38 9.93 -3.52
CA ALA A 116 -7.63 10.50 -2.20
C ALA A 116 -9.13 10.54 -1.85
N PHE A 117 -9.96 10.93 -2.81
CA PHE A 117 -11.41 10.97 -2.67
C PHE A 117 -11.99 9.58 -2.40
N ARG A 118 -11.58 8.57 -3.17
CA ARG A 118 -12.03 7.17 -3.02
C ARG A 118 -11.65 6.58 -1.64
N LEU A 119 -10.56 7.05 -1.04
CA LEU A 119 -10.10 6.67 0.30
C LEU A 119 -10.63 7.56 1.44
N ASP A 120 -11.50 8.53 1.14
CA ASP A 120 -12.02 9.53 2.09
C ASP A 120 -10.91 10.34 2.80
N ILE A 121 -9.84 10.67 2.08
CA ILE A 121 -8.73 11.48 2.57
C ILE A 121 -9.02 12.96 2.34
N GLN A 122 -9.40 13.64 3.41
CA GLN A 122 -9.76 15.06 3.39
C GLN A 122 -8.55 15.99 3.18
N LYS A 123 -7.41 15.66 3.81
CA LYS A 123 -6.17 16.43 3.69
C LYS A 123 -5.20 15.69 2.79
N VAL A 124 -5.25 16.04 1.50
CA VAL A 124 -4.38 15.46 0.47
C VAL A 124 -2.96 16.03 0.61
N PRO A 125 -1.91 15.18 0.65
CA PRO A 125 -0.52 15.61 0.60
C PRO A 125 -0.17 16.39 -0.69
N ASP A 126 0.96 17.09 -0.72
CA ASP A 126 1.49 17.62 -1.99
C ASP A 126 1.95 16.45 -2.88
N LEU A 127 1.89 16.60 -4.21
CA LEU A 127 2.41 15.62 -5.16
C LEU A 127 3.52 16.22 -6.03
N TYR A 128 4.57 15.43 -6.27
CA TYR A 128 5.71 15.82 -7.10
C TYR A 128 6.14 14.70 -8.05
N VAL A 129 6.75 15.08 -9.18
CA VAL A 129 7.42 14.15 -10.10
C VAL A 129 8.93 14.33 -10.01
N LEU A 130 9.64 13.23 -9.77
CA LEU A 130 11.09 13.16 -9.79
C LEU A 130 11.57 12.59 -11.13
N GLN A 131 12.50 13.27 -11.80
CA GLN A 131 13.18 12.69 -12.94
C GLN A 131 14.09 11.56 -12.46
N SER A 132 13.74 10.32 -12.81
CA SER A 132 14.49 9.12 -12.49
C SER A 132 14.02 7.96 -13.36
N PRO A 133 14.93 7.14 -13.91
CA PRO A 133 14.57 5.94 -14.67
C PRO A 133 14.09 4.80 -13.76
N LEU A 134 14.34 4.89 -12.45
CA LEU A 134 13.90 3.86 -11.50
C LEU A 134 12.38 3.94 -11.32
N VAL A 135 11.68 2.82 -11.48
CA VAL A 135 10.24 2.71 -11.23
C VAL A 135 10.00 2.80 -9.72
N ASN A 136 9.50 3.94 -9.25
CA ASN A 136 9.35 4.15 -7.81
C ASN A 136 8.29 5.23 -7.49
N ALA A 137 7.67 5.11 -6.33
CA ALA A 137 6.90 6.13 -5.66
C ALA A 137 7.20 6.07 -4.16
N TYR A 138 7.01 7.17 -3.44
CA TYR A 138 7.09 7.17 -1.98
C TYR A 138 6.39 8.37 -1.35
N THR A 139 5.97 8.17 -0.11
CA THR A 139 5.44 9.21 0.77
C THR A 139 6.48 9.61 1.83
N ALA A 140 6.64 10.91 2.03
CA ALA A 140 7.57 11.51 2.99
C ALA A 140 6.99 12.78 3.62
N GLY A 141 7.67 13.32 4.64
CA GLY A 141 7.23 14.50 5.40
C GLY A 141 6.25 14.17 6.53
N VAL A 142 6.70 14.27 7.79
CA VAL A 142 5.88 13.91 8.96
C VAL A 142 4.87 15.00 9.31
N GLU A 143 5.29 16.27 9.34
CA GLU A 143 4.39 17.39 9.62
C GLU A 143 3.63 17.86 8.37
N THR A 144 4.32 17.83 7.24
CA THR A 144 3.80 18.33 5.97
C THR A 144 3.99 17.26 4.89
N PRO A 145 3.13 16.24 4.83
CA PRO A 145 3.33 15.09 3.95
C PRO A 145 3.34 15.50 2.47
N PHE A 146 4.10 14.76 1.69
CA PHE A 146 4.13 14.82 0.24
C PHE A 146 4.39 13.44 -0.35
N VAL A 147 3.89 13.23 -1.55
CA VAL A 147 4.09 12.04 -2.38
C VAL A 147 5.00 12.42 -3.54
N VAL A 148 5.93 11.53 -3.89
CA VAL A 148 6.78 11.66 -5.07
C VAL A 148 6.61 10.43 -5.95
N VAL A 149 6.40 10.64 -7.25
CA VAL A 149 6.40 9.59 -8.26
C VAL A 149 7.56 9.82 -9.22
N SER A 150 8.23 8.74 -9.66
CA SER A 150 9.30 8.87 -10.65
C SER A 150 8.78 8.91 -12.07
N THR A 151 9.55 9.51 -12.98
CA THR A 151 9.26 9.41 -14.42
C THR A 151 9.23 7.95 -14.88
N GLY A 152 10.15 7.09 -14.44
CA GLY A 152 10.17 5.67 -14.82
C GLY A 152 8.88 4.92 -14.46
N LEU A 153 8.22 5.28 -13.35
CA LEU A 153 6.93 4.70 -12.98
C LEU A 153 5.81 5.16 -13.91
N LEU A 154 5.69 6.47 -14.13
CA LEU A 154 4.69 7.04 -15.04
C LEU A 154 4.87 6.55 -16.49
N GLU A 155 6.09 6.15 -16.84
CA GLU A 155 6.42 5.63 -18.15
C GLU A 155 6.00 4.16 -18.36
N LEU A 156 5.94 3.37 -17.28
CA LEU A 156 5.67 1.93 -17.30
C LEU A 156 4.21 1.58 -16.99
N MET A 157 3.57 2.41 -16.16
CA MET A 157 2.24 2.14 -15.62
C MET A 157 1.13 2.79 -16.45
N THR A 158 -0.02 2.12 -16.56
CA THR A 158 -1.26 2.69 -17.10
C THR A 158 -1.93 3.58 -16.03
N ASP A 159 -2.97 4.33 -16.40
CA ASP A 159 -3.67 5.20 -15.45
C ASP A 159 -4.28 4.44 -14.27
N ASP A 160 -4.89 3.26 -14.52
CA ASP A 160 -5.45 2.41 -13.46
C ASP A 160 -4.35 1.89 -12.50
N GLU A 161 -3.16 1.60 -13.03
CA GLU A 161 -2.00 1.15 -12.27
C GLU A 161 -1.35 2.32 -11.49
N VAL A 162 -1.28 3.51 -12.09
CA VAL A 162 -0.84 4.75 -11.41
C VAL A 162 -1.82 5.08 -10.29
N LEU A 163 -3.13 4.95 -10.50
CA LEU A 163 -4.14 5.17 -9.47
C LEU A 163 -3.96 4.21 -8.29
N TYR A 164 -3.68 2.92 -8.56
CA TYR A 164 -3.32 1.94 -7.53
C TYR A 164 -2.07 2.37 -6.73
N VAL A 165 -1.00 2.79 -7.41
CA VAL A 165 0.23 3.26 -6.76
C VAL A 165 -0.02 4.52 -5.92
N LEU A 166 -0.77 5.49 -6.44
CA LEU A 166 -1.11 6.71 -5.70
C LEU A 166 -1.97 6.40 -4.47
N GLY A 167 -2.94 5.50 -4.61
CA GLY A 167 -3.74 5.00 -3.48
C GLY A 167 -2.89 4.28 -2.43
N HIS A 168 -1.87 3.52 -2.86
CA HIS A 168 -0.92 2.85 -1.98
C HIS A 168 -0.12 3.89 -1.15
N GLU A 169 0.42 4.91 -1.80
CA GLU A 169 1.15 5.99 -1.12
C GLU A 169 0.26 6.78 -0.16
N LEU A 170 -0.97 7.10 -0.58
CA LEU A 170 -1.98 7.70 0.28
C LEU A 170 -2.35 6.80 1.46
N GLY A 171 -2.30 5.48 1.30
CA GLY A 171 -2.46 4.50 2.37
C GLY A 171 -1.41 4.65 3.47
N HIS A 172 -0.14 4.88 3.12
CA HIS A 172 0.91 5.18 4.11
C HIS A 172 0.65 6.48 4.86
N TRP A 173 0.10 7.49 4.19
CA TRP A 173 -0.31 8.72 4.83
C TRP A 173 -1.48 8.50 5.81
N GLN A 174 -2.57 7.87 5.34
CA GLN A 174 -3.78 7.63 6.14
C GLN A 174 -3.51 6.72 7.35
N ALA A 175 -2.61 5.74 7.22
CA ALA A 175 -2.19 4.84 8.30
C ALA A 175 -1.05 5.38 9.19
N HIS A 176 -0.64 6.64 9.00
CA HIS A 176 0.44 7.29 9.77
C HIS A 176 1.79 6.55 9.73
N HIS A 177 2.10 5.86 8.62
CA HIS A 177 3.33 5.10 8.44
C HIS A 177 4.57 5.99 8.28
N VAL A 178 4.40 7.21 7.76
CA VAL A 178 5.50 8.11 7.35
C VAL A 178 6.58 8.30 8.44
N LEU A 179 6.18 8.48 9.71
CA LEU A 179 7.10 8.65 10.84
C LEU A 179 8.04 7.46 11.00
N TYR A 180 7.47 6.25 11.01
CA TYR A 180 8.21 5.02 11.24
C TYR A 180 9.00 4.59 9.99
N LYS A 181 8.50 4.84 8.78
CA LYS A 181 9.27 4.62 7.53
C LYS A 181 10.50 5.52 7.49
N MET A 182 10.34 6.79 7.88
CA MET A 182 11.45 7.73 7.99
C MET A 182 12.46 7.28 9.05
N ALA A 183 11.99 6.81 10.22
CA ALA A 183 12.85 6.21 11.23
C ALA A 183 13.62 4.99 10.71
N SER A 184 12.96 4.07 9.99
CA SER A 184 13.57 2.90 9.35
C SER A 184 14.72 3.31 8.42
N ARG A 185 14.50 4.32 7.56
CA ARG A 185 15.51 4.87 6.64
C ARG A 185 16.69 5.50 7.37
N ILE A 186 16.43 6.36 8.36
CA ILE A 186 17.50 7.03 9.12
C ILE A 186 18.31 6.01 9.92
N VAL A 187 17.66 5.09 10.63
CA VAL A 187 18.37 4.06 11.41
C VAL A 187 19.19 3.17 10.49
N THR A 188 18.67 2.78 9.32
CA THR A 188 19.41 1.96 8.36
C THR A 188 20.61 2.70 7.75
N GLY A 189 20.44 3.97 7.35
CA GLY A 189 21.54 4.78 6.82
C GLY A 189 22.60 5.16 7.85
N ALA A 190 22.17 5.48 9.08
CA ALA A 190 23.06 5.85 10.17
C ALA A 190 23.75 4.65 10.82
N ALA A 191 23.16 3.44 10.77
CA ALA A 191 23.76 2.24 11.34
C ALA A 191 25.16 1.96 10.78
N SER A 192 25.37 2.20 9.49
CA SER A 192 26.70 2.06 8.87
C SER A 192 27.70 3.07 9.43
N ALA A 193 27.33 4.36 9.49
CA ALA A 193 28.21 5.42 10.00
C ALA A 193 28.50 5.27 11.51
N LEU A 194 27.51 4.88 12.32
CA LEU A 194 27.66 4.64 13.75
C LEU A 194 28.51 3.40 14.04
N ALA A 195 28.39 2.33 13.24
CA ALA A 195 29.20 1.14 13.40
C ALA A 195 30.70 1.44 13.22
N ASP A 196 31.04 2.28 12.24
CA ASP A 196 32.43 2.65 11.94
C ASP A 196 33.07 3.47 13.07
N VAL A 197 32.32 4.42 13.66
CA VAL A 197 32.83 5.30 14.71
C VAL A 197 32.95 4.61 16.07
N THR A 198 32.14 3.59 16.33
CA THR A 198 32.07 2.92 17.65
C THR A 198 32.82 1.59 17.71
N LEU A 199 33.69 1.31 16.73
CA LEU A 199 34.41 0.03 16.60
C LEU A 199 33.45 -1.18 16.66
N GLY A 200 32.24 -1.03 16.08
CA GLY A 200 31.21 -2.07 16.04
C GLY A 200 30.29 -2.17 17.26
N LEU A 201 30.56 -1.48 18.37
CA LEU A 201 29.69 -1.54 19.58
C LEU A 201 28.32 -0.89 19.36
N GLY A 202 28.25 0.17 18.55
CA GLY A 202 27.00 0.83 18.17
C GLY A 202 26.07 -0.09 17.38
N ARG A 203 26.62 -1.03 16.61
CA ARG A 203 25.86 -2.02 15.82
C ARG A 203 25.11 -3.01 16.71
N LEU A 204 25.68 -3.41 17.86
CA LEU A 204 24.99 -4.28 18.83
C LEU A 204 23.76 -3.61 19.45
N LEU A 205 23.80 -2.29 19.65
CA LEU A 205 22.71 -1.53 20.24
C LEU A 205 21.60 -1.18 19.23
N THR A 206 21.95 -0.91 17.97
CA THR A 206 20.98 -0.50 16.94
C THR A 206 20.39 -1.64 16.12
N ALA A 207 21.08 -2.79 16.00
CA ALA A 207 20.64 -3.88 15.13
C ALA A 207 19.25 -4.46 15.46
N PRO A 208 18.86 -4.70 16.74
CA PRO A 208 17.53 -5.22 17.04
C PRO A 208 16.42 -4.25 16.63
N LEU A 209 16.62 -2.95 16.91
CA LEU A 209 15.68 -1.90 16.51
C LEU A 209 15.62 -1.75 14.98
N GLN A 210 16.78 -1.81 14.31
CA GLN A 210 16.87 -1.76 12.86
C GLN A 210 16.10 -2.93 12.22
N LEU A 211 16.31 -4.16 12.69
CA LEU A 211 15.61 -5.33 12.18
C LEU A 211 14.10 -5.26 12.46
N ALA A 212 13.69 -4.77 13.63
CA ALA A 212 12.29 -4.56 13.96
C ALA A 212 11.64 -3.51 13.04
N LEU A 213 12.32 -2.38 12.80
CA LEU A 213 11.87 -1.33 11.89
C LEU A 213 11.80 -1.85 10.46
N LEU A 214 12.82 -2.55 9.94
CA LEU A 214 12.81 -3.13 8.60
C LEU A 214 11.71 -4.19 8.44
N LYS A 215 11.48 -5.03 9.45
CA LYS A 215 10.36 -5.97 9.46
C LYS A 215 9.03 -5.24 9.37
N TRP A 216 8.82 -4.25 10.23
CA TRP A 216 7.60 -3.46 10.22
C TRP A 216 7.41 -2.72 8.89
N ASP A 217 8.48 -2.12 8.34
CA ASP A 217 8.46 -1.37 7.08
C ASP A 217 7.90 -2.24 5.95
N ARG A 218 8.38 -3.49 5.84
CA ARG A 218 7.85 -4.49 4.91
C ARG A 218 6.41 -4.87 5.17
N CYS A 219 6.00 -5.04 6.43
CA CYS A 219 4.62 -5.35 6.76
C CYS A 219 3.66 -4.18 6.43
N SER A 220 4.13 -2.94 6.58
CA SER A 220 3.36 -1.73 6.28
C SER A 220 2.98 -1.61 4.80
N GLU A 221 3.76 -2.23 3.91
CA GLU A 221 3.47 -2.32 2.47
C GLU A 221 2.15 -3.08 2.20
N LEU A 222 1.84 -4.10 3.00
CA LEU A 222 0.61 -4.89 2.83
C LEU A 222 -0.65 -4.08 3.16
N THR A 223 -0.55 -3.19 4.16
CA THR A 223 -1.63 -2.23 4.47
C THR A 223 -1.78 -1.22 3.34
N ALA A 224 -0.67 -0.70 2.81
CA ALA A 224 -0.69 0.23 1.70
C ALA A 224 -1.20 -0.42 0.41
N ASP A 225 -0.91 -1.69 0.14
CA ASP A 225 -1.48 -2.46 -0.96
C ASP A 225 -3.00 -2.55 -0.91
N ARG A 226 -3.54 -2.75 0.29
CA ARG A 226 -4.99 -2.73 0.51
C ARG A 226 -5.58 -1.35 0.23
N ALA A 227 -4.91 -0.28 0.65
CA ALA A 227 -5.33 1.09 0.31
C ALA A 227 -5.28 1.33 -1.20
N GLY A 228 -4.21 0.91 -1.87
CA GLY A 228 -4.08 0.98 -3.33
C GLY A 228 -5.23 0.28 -4.05
N LEU A 229 -5.57 -0.94 -3.61
CA LEU A 229 -6.69 -1.68 -4.18
C LEU A 229 -8.06 -1.03 -3.86
N LEU A 230 -8.24 -0.46 -2.67
CA LEU A 230 -9.46 0.28 -2.33
C LEU A 230 -9.61 1.55 -3.17
N ALA A 231 -8.51 2.24 -3.48
CA ALA A 231 -8.52 3.40 -4.36
C ALA A 231 -8.78 2.99 -5.82
N SER A 232 -8.09 1.96 -6.33
CA SER A 232 -8.23 1.56 -7.72
C SER A 232 -9.55 0.87 -8.03
N ARG A 233 -10.09 0.10 -7.06
CA ARG A 233 -11.23 -0.84 -7.25
C ARG A 233 -10.96 -1.97 -8.24
N ARG A 234 -9.70 -2.12 -8.64
CA ARG A 234 -9.29 -2.98 -9.74
C ARG A 234 -8.21 -3.94 -9.27
N VAL A 235 -8.62 -5.19 -9.06
CA VAL A 235 -7.71 -6.26 -8.65
C VAL A 235 -6.69 -6.53 -9.77
N ASP A 236 -7.12 -6.52 -11.02
CA ASP A 236 -6.24 -6.66 -12.18
C ASP A 236 -5.19 -5.55 -12.25
N ALA A 237 -5.55 -4.29 -11.98
CA ALA A 237 -4.59 -3.18 -11.94
C ALA A 237 -3.57 -3.33 -10.81
N ALA A 238 -4.00 -3.78 -9.62
CA ALA A 238 -3.10 -4.05 -8.50
C ALA A 238 -2.09 -5.17 -8.84
N ILE A 239 -2.58 -6.29 -9.39
CA ILE A 239 -1.74 -7.44 -9.76
C ILE A 239 -0.79 -7.08 -10.91
N ARG A 240 -1.27 -6.37 -11.95
CA ARG A 240 -0.41 -5.90 -13.05
C ARG A 240 0.66 -4.94 -12.57
N SER A 241 0.33 -4.04 -11.64
CA SER A 241 1.31 -3.13 -11.03
C SER A 241 2.43 -3.90 -10.32
N LEU A 242 2.09 -4.88 -9.48
CA LEU A 242 3.07 -5.71 -8.78
C LEU A 242 3.90 -6.59 -9.73
N MET A 243 3.27 -7.15 -10.76
CA MET A 243 3.95 -7.89 -11.82
C MET A 243 4.98 -7.00 -12.55
N LYS A 244 4.59 -5.77 -12.89
CA LYS A 244 5.48 -4.79 -13.53
C LYS A 244 6.61 -4.34 -12.61
N LEU A 245 6.38 -4.26 -11.30
CA LEU A 245 7.46 -4.01 -10.33
C LEU A 245 8.42 -5.20 -10.21
N ALA A 246 7.94 -6.44 -10.40
CA ALA A 246 8.77 -7.63 -10.32
C ALA A 246 9.71 -7.79 -11.52
N GLY A 247 9.25 -7.44 -12.73
CA GLY A 247 10.03 -7.64 -13.94
C GLY A 247 9.53 -6.90 -15.18
N GLY A 248 8.67 -5.90 -15.03
CA GLY A 248 8.09 -5.16 -16.15
C GLY A 248 9.08 -4.21 -16.79
N SER A 249 9.03 -4.15 -18.11
CA SER A 249 9.65 -3.09 -18.89
C SER A 249 8.79 -2.76 -20.11
N ARG A 250 8.96 -1.56 -20.67
CA ARG A 250 8.26 -1.13 -21.89
C ARG A 250 8.42 -2.09 -23.06
N SER A 251 9.53 -2.84 -23.13
CA SER A 251 9.82 -3.74 -24.26
C SER A 251 9.21 -5.13 -24.12
N ILE A 252 8.79 -5.53 -22.92
CA ILE A 252 8.30 -6.91 -22.67
C ILE A 252 6.92 -6.97 -22.02
N TYR A 253 6.38 -5.86 -21.51
CA TYR A 253 5.11 -5.89 -20.76
C TYR A 253 3.94 -6.47 -21.56
N GLU A 254 3.92 -6.31 -22.89
CA GLU A 254 2.88 -6.86 -23.77
C GLU A 254 2.93 -8.39 -23.87
N GLN A 255 4.07 -8.99 -23.50
CA GLN A 255 4.27 -10.45 -23.44
C GLN A 255 4.04 -11.00 -22.03
N MET A 256 3.72 -10.15 -21.05
CA MET A 256 3.47 -10.56 -19.68
C MET A 256 1.98 -10.82 -19.47
N ASP A 257 1.65 -11.96 -18.86
CA ASP A 257 0.29 -12.29 -18.46
C ASP A 257 0.16 -12.23 -16.93
N TYR A 258 -0.74 -11.37 -16.47
CA TYR A 258 -1.00 -11.22 -15.04
C TYR A 258 -1.72 -12.44 -14.44
N GLN A 259 -2.38 -13.27 -15.25
CA GLN A 259 -2.97 -14.54 -14.80
C GLN A 259 -1.88 -15.55 -14.47
N GLU A 260 -0.81 -15.63 -15.28
CA GLU A 260 0.37 -16.44 -14.95
C GLU A 260 1.09 -15.93 -13.70
N PHE A 261 1.13 -14.61 -13.49
CA PHE A 261 1.65 -14.03 -12.26
C PHE A 261 0.78 -14.36 -11.02
N ILE A 262 -0.54 -14.51 -11.19
CA ILE A 262 -1.43 -15.02 -10.12
C ILE A 262 -1.09 -16.47 -9.80
N CYS A 263 -0.93 -17.34 -10.81
CA CYS A 263 -0.51 -18.73 -10.61
C CYS A 263 0.83 -18.78 -9.83
N GLN A 264 1.80 -17.97 -10.25
CA GLN A 264 3.09 -17.84 -9.55
C GLN A 264 2.92 -17.41 -8.08
N ALA A 265 1.98 -16.50 -7.79
CA ALA A 265 1.70 -16.06 -6.42
C ALA A 265 1.07 -17.15 -5.55
N GLU A 266 0.20 -17.98 -6.12
CA GLU A 266 -0.39 -19.13 -5.43
C GLU A 266 0.66 -20.22 -5.18
N GLU A 267 1.49 -20.54 -6.17
CA GLU A 267 2.60 -21.48 -6.04
C GLU A 267 3.61 -21.03 -4.97
N PHE A 268 4.02 -19.76 -4.98
CA PHE A 268 4.92 -19.20 -3.98
C PHE A 268 4.37 -19.32 -2.55
N GLN A 269 3.06 -19.09 -2.37
CA GLN A 269 2.41 -19.26 -1.08
C GLN A 269 2.47 -20.71 -0.59
N MET A 270 2.21 -21.67 -1.49
CA MET A 270 2.32 -23.10 -1.18
C MET A 270 3.76 -23.49 -0.83
N ASP A 271 4.74 -23.06 -1.62
CA ASP A 271 6.17 -23.33 -1.38
C ASP A 271 6.64 -22.75 -0.04
N GLN A 272 6.20 -21.54 0.31
CA GLN A 272 6.52 -20.92 1.59
C GLN A 272 5.92 -21.73 2.76
N GLU A 273 4.72 -22.28 2.59
CA GLU A 273 4.02 -23.03 3.63
C GLU A 273 4.51 -24.48 3.78
N ASP A 274 5.13 -25.04 2.73
CA ASP A 274 5.61 -26.43 2.67
C ASP A 274 6.58 -26.79 3.81
N SER A 275 7.46 -25.87 4.23
CA SER A 275 8.37 -26.14 5.34
C SER A 275 8.77 -24.89 6.14
N VAL A 276 9.12 -25.10 7.42
CA VAL A 276 9.70 -24.05 8.27
C VAL A 276 11.00 -23.50 7.67
N LEU A 277 11.77 -24.34 6.98
CA LEU A 277 13.01 -23.94 6.34
C LEU A 277 12.77 -22.94 5.21
N ASN A 278 11.75 -23.15 4.37
CA ASN A 278 11.37 -22.20 3.32
C ASN A 278 10.95 -20.85 3.89
N LYS A 279 10.20 -20.83 5.00
CA LYS A 279 9.86 -19.59 5.74
C LYS A 279 11.11 -18.85 6.21
N VAL A 280 12.11 -19.58 6.71
CA VAL A 280 13.40 -19.01 7.12
C VAL A 280 14.16 -18.45 5.91
N TYR A 281 14.20 -19.16 4.78
CA TYR A 281 14.84 -18.66 3.56
C TYR A 281 14.20 -17.38 3.05
N VAL A 282 12.88 -17.34 2.94
CA VAL A 282 12.15 -16.12 2.55
C VAL A 282 12.47 -14.98 3.51
N LEU A 283 12.43 -15.24 4.82
CA LEU A 283 12.76 -14.23 5.83
C LEU A 283 14.18 -13.68 5.65
N LEU A 284 15.17 -14.55 5.42
CA LEU A 284 16.57 -14.15 5.22
C LEU A 284 16.75 -13.31 3.95
N GLN A 285 16.06 -13.66 2.87
CA GLN A 285 16.15 -12.95 1.59
C GLN A 285 15.51 -11.56 1.64
N VAL A 286 14.40 -11.39 2.37
CA VAL A 286 13.71 -10.09 2.50
C VAL A 286 14.26 -9.22 3.63
N MET A 287 15.10 -9.77 4.52
CA MET A 287 15.51 -9.12 5.78
C MET A 287 16.07 -7.70 5.60
N TYR A 288 16.84 -7.49 4.54
CA TYR A 288 17.48 -6.21 4.20
C TYR A 288 16.85 -5.50 2.99
N GLN A 289 15.71 -5.99 2.50
CA GLN A 289 14.96 -5.33 1.44
C GLN A 289 14.01 -4.28 2.05
N SER A 290 13.84 -3.18 1.32
CA SER A 290 12.90 -2.10 1.68
C SER A 290 11.43 -2.50 1.49
N HIS A 291 11.16 -3.42 0.57
CA HIS A 291 9.82 -3.91 0.27
C HIS A 291 9.81 -5.45 0.31
N PRO A 292 8.67 -6.10 0.62
CA PRO A 292 8.50 -7.53 0.37
C PRO A 292 8.57 -7.86 -1.12
N PHE A 293 8.74 -9.15 -1.44
CA PHE A 293 8.63 -9.59 -2.82
C PHE A 293 7.27 -9.22 -3.42
N PRO A 294 7.21 -8.70 -4.66
CA PRO A 294 5.94 -8.36 -5.30
C PRO A 294 4.98 -9.55 -5.41
N VAL A 295 5.49 -10.76 -5.61
CA VAL A 295 4.69 -12.00 -5.64
C VAL A 295 4.01 -12.29 -4.31
N TRP A 296 4.67 -12.01 -3.18
CA TRP A 296 4.08 -12.15 -1.85
C TRP A 296 2.96 -11.10 -1.65
N ARG A 297 3.22 -9.84 -2.01
CA ARG A 297 2.21 -8.76 -1.96
C ARG A 297 0.97 -9.12 -2.78
N ALA A 298 1.15 -9.72 -3.96
CA ALA A 298 0.06 -10.19 -4.81
C ALA A 298 -0.75 -11.30 -4.13
N SER A 299 -0.08 -12.29 -3.53
CA SER A 299 -0.73 -13.37 -2.76
C SER A 299 -1.58 -12.82 -1.60
N GLU A 300 -1.08 -11.81 -0.86
CA GLU A 300 -1.83 -11.19 0.26
C GLU A 300 -3.06 -10.40 -0.23
N ILE A 301 -2.95 -9.68 -1.36
CA ILE A 301 -4.11 -9.05 -2.01
C ILE A 301 -5.15 -10.10 -2.39
N LEU A 302 -4.73 -11.17 -3.09
CA LEU A 302 -5.63 -12.22 -3.53
C LEU A 302 -6.30 -12.91 -2.33
N SER A 303 -5.56 -13.17 -1.26
CA SER A 303 -6.10 -13.75 -0.03
C SER A 303 -7.16 -12.84 0.59
N TRP A 304 -6.90 -11.54 0.70
CA TRP A 304 -7.84 -10.57 1.24
C TRP A 304 -9.15 -10.46 0.43
N VAL A 305 -9.02 -10.54 -0.90
CA VAL A 305 -10.17 -10.62 -1.80
C VAL A 305 -10.92 -11.94 -1.63
N LYS A 306 -10.22 -13.08 -1.59
CA LYS A 306 -10.81 -14.43 -1.44
C LYS A 306 -11.58 -14.61 -0.13
N GLU A 307 -11.05 -14.06 0.96
CA GLU A 307 -11.72 -14.04 2.27
C GLU A 307 -12.97 -13.13 2.29
N GLY A 308 -13.06 -12.23 1.31
CA GLY A 308 -14.22 -11.37 1.08
C GLY A 308 -14.23 -10.10 1.91
N ALA A 309 -13.23 -9.88 2.77
CA ALA A 309 -13.13 -8.65 3.56
C ALA A 309 -12.98 -7.41 2.67
N TYR A 310 -12.27 -7.52 1.54
CA TYR A 310 -12.25 -6.48 0.50
C TYR A 310 -13.67 -6.17 -0.01
N LEU A 311 -14.45 -7.20 -0.38
CA LEU A 311 -15.80 -7.03 -0.91
C LEU A 311 -16.75 -6.39 0.13
N ASP A 312 -16.57 -6.73 1.40
CA ASP A 312 -17.34 -6.15 2.50
C ASP A 312 -17.10 -4.63 2.56
N LEU A 313 -15.83 -4.18 2.56
CA LEU A 313 -15.48 -2.75 2.57
C LEU A 313 -16.03 -1.98 1.36
N ILE A 314 -15.85 -2.50 0.15
CA ILE A 314 -16.30 -1.79 -1.08
C ILE A 314 -17.83 -1.80 -1.25
N SER A 315 -18.54 -2.62 -0.47
CA SER A 315 -19.99 -2.60 -0.36
C SER A 315 -20.52 -1.67 0.74
N GLY A 316 -19.63 -1.07 1.54
CA GLY A 316 -19.99 -0.24 2.70
C GLY A 316 -20.26 -1.02 3.98
N GLN A 317 -19.93 -2.31 4.02
CA GLN A 317 -20.03 -3.14 5.22
C GLN A 317 -18.70 -3.07 5.96
N TYR A 318 -18.53 -2.05 6.80
CA TYR A 318 -17.31 -1.87 7.57
C TYR A 318 -17.26 -2.78 8.81
N PRO A 319 -16.07 -3.26 9.23
CA PRO A 319 -15.89 -3.97 10.49
C PRO A 319 -16.25 -3.07 11.69
N GLY A 320 -17.18 -3.54 12.54
CA GLY A 320 -17.75 -2.76 13.64
C GLY A 320 -19.02 -2.01 13.22
N ASN A 321 -19.93 -1.73 14.17
CA ASN A 321 -21.22 -1.08 13.91
C ASN A 321 -21.08 0.39 13.46
N TYR A 322 -20.47 0.64 12.29
CA TYR A 322 -20.57 1.89 11.56
C TYR A 322 -21.77 1.73 10.62
N ASP A 323 -22.99 1.83 11.15
CA ASP A 323 -24.19 1.82 10.32
C ASP A 323 -24.18 3.12 9.51
N LEU A 324 -23.87 3.01 8.21
CA LEU A 324 -23.91 4.12 7.25
C LEU A 324 -25.37 4.52 6.89
N SER A 325 -26.34 4.17 7.73
CA SER A 325 -27.71 4.64 7.62
C SER A 325 -27.80 6.07 8.18
N GLY A 326 -27.30 7.02 7.39
CA GLY A 326 -27.49 8.45 7.56
C GLY A 326 -27.87 9.06 6.22
#